data_AF-A0A7Y1XWY8-F1
#
_entry.id   AF-A0A7Y1XWY8-F1
#
_cell.length_a   1.000
_cell.length_b   1.000
_cell.length_c   1.000
_cell.angle_alpha   90.00
_cell.angle_beta   90.00
_cell.angle_gamma   90.00
#
_symmetry.space_group_name_H-M   'P 1'
#
loop_
_entity.id
_entity.type
_entity.pdbx_description
1 polymer ?
#
loop_
_entity_poly.entity_id
_entity_poly.type
_entity_poly.pdbx_seq_one_letter_code
_entity_poly.pdbx_strand_id
1 'polypeptide(L)'
;MKRTTILTLIILIFTVVLIAHSERNDRGFHTPMELEYYQRSMMYDSTLVDGWNALFAASGECNGCHGYDPQEVASVDAEGNDINVVDDWRATMMAMSAKDPFWRAKVSHESLVSPALQAEIESSCTDCHAPMGFYNAMHLGLPHYTMEDLKMDSVALDGVSCGACHQISPDSVGSTFSGIDLKYVEDTIYGPYDDPFAGPMQSFVGFMPVYSEHMAKSETCATCHTLITETVGLDGQLTGGEFVEQATYHEWVNSAYNTEDEAAVECQGCHMTRVDDDIVISANLLFLPPRSPFFRHDIVGGNTFMLDMMKEHRDTLDIRAYAVQFDSVRAATMRMLQENTLDILITEEGRTLDSLFIDVELTNKAGHKFPSAYPSRIAFIEFVALEESGDTLFSSGILGEDYEVINRDAEYEPHYDLIDSEEKVQIYELVMADESGAETTVLSQADFALKDNRLAPFGFTTEHFAYDTT
;
A
#
# COMPACT_ATOMS: atom_id res chain seq x y z
N MET A 1 -33.84 58.71 -84.90
CA MET A 1 -34.39 57.38 -84.53
C MET A 1 -34.23 57.19 -83.03
N LYS A 2 -35.34 57.09 -82.31
CA LYS A 2 -35.38 56.99 -80.83
C LYS A 2 -34.78 55.67 -80.36
N ARG A 3 -33.81 55.69 -79.45
CA ARG A 3 -33.49 54.54 -78.59
C ARG A 3 -33.43 55.03 -77.14
N THR A 4 -34.44 54.56 -76.41
CA THR A 4 -34.79 54.88 -75.03
C THR A 4 -33.98 53.99 -74.10
N THR A 5 -33.40 54.61 -73.08
CA THR A 5 -32.75 54.01 -71.92
C THR A 5 -33.73 53.11 -71.16
N ILE A 6 -33.35 51.88 -70.85
CA ILE A 6 -34.05 51.04 -69.87
C ILE A 6 -33.05 50.67 -68.78
N LEU A 7 -33.38 51.15 -67.58
CA LEU A 7 -32.74 50.93 -66.30
C LEU A 7 -33.17 49.55 -65.79
N THR A 8 -32.24 48.61 -65.65
CA THR A 8 -32.55 47.27 -65.12
C THR A 8 -32.53 47.30 -63.60
N LEU A 9 -33.70 47.06 -63.01
CA LEU A 9 -33.95 46.97 -61.56
C LEU A 9 -33.34 45.67 -61.00
N ILE A 10 -32.36 45.79 -60.09
CA ILE A 10 -31.81 44.66 -59.33
C ILE A 10 -32.75 44.41 -58.14
N ILE A 11 -33.44 43.26 -58.15
CA ILE A 11 -34.22 42.77 -57.01
C ILE A 11 -33.30 41.85 -56.19
N LEU A 12 -32.92 42.30 -54.98
CA LEU A 12 -32.26 41.48 -53.98
C LEU A 12 -33.32 40.60 -53.29
N ILE A 13 -33.22 39.29 -53.44
CA ILE A 13 -33.93 38.32 -52.61
C ILE A 13 -32.93 37.80 -51.57
N PHE A 14 -33.07 38.24 -50.33
CA PHE A 14 -32.35 37.68 -49.18
C PHE A 14 -33.05 36.37 -48.78
N THR A 15 -32.48 35.23 -49.14
CA THR A 15 -32.80 33.94 -48.51
C THR A 15 -32.09 33.87 -47.16
N VAL A 16 -32.85 34.04 -46.09
CA VAL A 16 -32.42 33.67 -44.73
C VAL A 16 -32.37 32.15 -44.68
N VAL A 17 -31.17 31.58 -44.75
CA VAL A 17 -30.96 30.17 -44.42
C VAL A 17 -30.98 30.08 -42.90
N LEU A 18 -32.10 29.59 -42.36
CA LEU A 18 -32.14 29.07 -40.99
C LEU A 18 -31.24 27.84 -40.96
N ILE A 19 -29.97 28.04 -40.58
CA ILE A 19 -29.11 26.95 -40.13
C ILE A 19 -29.73 26.49 -38.81
N ALA A 20 -30.53 25.43 -38.86
CA ALA A 20 -30.83 24.67 -37.66
C ALA A 20 -29.46 24.23 -37.11
N HIS A 21 -29.02 24.84 -36.02
CA HIS A 21 -27.99 24.25 -35.19
C HIS A 21 -28.60 22.93 -34.72
N SER A 22 -28.25 21.85 -35.41
CA SER A 22 -28.25 20.54 -34.77
C SER A 22 -27.35 20.72 -33.57
N GLU A 23 -27.93 20.84 -32.38
CA GLU A 23 -27.23 20.49 -31.16
C GLU A 23 -26.64 19.11 -31.45
N ARG A 24 -25.32 19.06 -31.66
CA ARG A 24 -24.61 17.79 -31.60
C ARG A 24 -24.97 17.27 -30.22
N ASN A 25 -25.67 16.14 -30.22
CA ASN A 25 -25.98 15.43 -29.01
C ASN A 25 -24.62 14.95 -28.48
N ASP A 26 -23.94 15.77 -27.67
CA ASP A 26 -22.67 15.47 -26.97
C ASP A 26 -22.89 14.41 -25.86
N ARG A 27 -23.91 13.56 -26.02
CA ARG A 27 -24.03 12.33 -25.27
C ARG A 27 -23.07 11.36 -25.94
N GLY A 28 -21.89 11.18 -25.33
CA GLY A 28 -21.00 10.08 -25.70
C GLY A 28 -21.81 8.80 -25.86
N PHE A 29 -21.48 7.98 -26.87
CA PHE A 29 -22.18 6.72 -27.15
C PHE A 29 -22.09 5.72 -25.98
N HIS A 30 -21.19 5.96 -25.03
CA HIS A 30 -20.98 5.23 -23.79
C HIS A 30 -20.96 6.21 -22.61
N THR A 31 -21.54 5.82 -21.49
CA THR A 31 -21.32 6.45 -20.19
C THR A 31 -19.85 6.29 -19.76
N PRO A 32 -19.32 7.14 -18.86
CA PRO A 32 -17.97 6.96 -18.33
C PRO A 32 -17.74 5.56 -17.75
N MET A 33 -18.74 4.99 -17.06
CA MET A 33 -18.69 3.64 -16.50
C MET A 33 -18.66 2.55 -17.58
N GLU A 34 -19.41 2.71 -18.68
CA GLU A 34 -19.34 1.78 -19.82
C GLU A 34 -18.00 1.86 -20.56
N LEU A 35 -17.41 3.06 -20.65
CA LEU A 35 -16.09 3.24 -21.26
C LEU A 35 -14.98 2.64 -20.38
N GLU A 36 -15.03 2.87 -19.07
CA GLU A 36 -14.12 2.29 -18.07
C GLU A 36 -14.21 0.76 -18.07
N TYR A 37 -15.43 0.20 -18.06
CA TYR A 37 -15.64 -1.24 -18.21
C TYR A 37 -15.04 -1.75 -19.52
N TYR A 38 -15.32 -1.08 -20.66
CA TYR A 38 -14.77 -1.50 -21.94
C TYR A 38 -13.24 -1.48 -21.96
N GLN A 39 -12.61 -0.43 -21.43
CA GLN A 39 -11.15 -0.29 -21.35
C GLN A 39 -10.51 -1.37 -20.47
N ARG A 40 -11.09 -1.65 -19.29
CA ARG A 40 -10.63 -2.72 -18.40
C ARG A 40 -10.85 -4.10 -19.00
N SER A 41 -11.93 -4.30 -19.73
CA SER A 41 -12.25 -5.57 -20.39
C SER A 41 -11.46 -5.80 -21.68
N MET A 42 -10.58 -4.86 -22.08
CA MET A 42 -9.66 -5.10 -23.18
C MET A 42 -8.52 -6.01 -22.72
N MET A 43 -8.16 -6.97 -23.57
CA MET A 43 -7.01 -7.87 -23.37
C MET A 43 -5.68 -7.13 -23.16
N TYR A 44 -5.59 -5.89 -23.63
CA TYR A 44 -4.46 -5.01 -23.38
C TYR A 44 -5.01 -3.70 -22.84
N ASP A 45 -4.83 -3.50 -21.54
CA ASP A 45 -5.09 -2.23 -20.90
C ASP A 45 -3.88 -1.32 -21.13
N SER A 46 -4.02 -0.44 -22.13
CA SER A 46 -2.96 0.52 -22.49
C SER A 46 -2.70 1.59 -21.43
N THR A 47 -3.38 1.51 -20.28
CA THR A 47 -3.14 2.43 -19.17
C THR A 47 -1.99 1.96 -18.29
N LEU A 48 -1.58 0.70 -18.26
CA LEU A 48 -0.44 0.30 -17.42
C LEU A 48 0.90 0.86 -17.94
N VAL A 49 1.93 0.85 -17.11
CA VAL A 49 3.28 1.22 -17.55
C VAL A 49 3.85 0.07 -18.36
N ASP A 50 4.21 0.32 -19.62
CA ASP A 50 4.99 -0.61 -20.44
C ASP A 50 6.46 -0.20 -20.48
N GLY A 51 7.32 -1.15 -20.84
CA GLY A 51 8.74 -0.91 -21.05
C GLY A 51 9.63 -1.58 -20.02
N TRP A 52 10.93 -1.34 -20.23
CA TRP A 52 12.01 -2.04 -19.56
C TRP A 52 13.10 -1.07 -19.15
N ASN A 53 13.74 -1.34 -18.02
CA ASN A 53 15.07 -0.84 -17.73
C ASN A 53 16.09 -1.99 -17.89
N ALA A 54 17.30 -1.88 -17.31
CA ALA A 54 18.31 -2.91 -17.48
C ALA A 54 18.02 -4.19 -16.67
N LEU A 55 17.11 -4.15 -15.68
CA LEU A 55 16.82 -5.27 -14.79
C LEU A 55 15.36 -5.71 -14.78
N PHE A 56 14.44 -4.78 -15.00
CA PHE A 56 13.02 -4.96 -14.73
C PHE A 56 12.16 -4.61 -15.93
N ALA A 57 11.02 -5.30 -16.01
CA ALA A 57 9.87 -4.92 -16.81
C ALA A 57 8.83 -4.21 -15.94
N ALA A 58 8.11 -3.25 -16.52
CA ALA A 58 6.93 -2.67 -15.88
C ALA A 58 5.69 -3.58 -16.00
N SER A 59 4.67 -3.34 -15.18
CA SER A 59 3.47 -4.18 -15.04
C SER A 59 2.69 -4.43 -16.34
N GLY A 60 2.74 -3.49 -17.29
CA GLY A 60 2.10 -3.62 -18.60
C GLY A 60 2.58 -4.84 -19.39
N GLU A 61 3.83 -5.24 -19.22
CA GLU A 61 4.43 -6.42 -19.87
C GLU A 61 3.85 -7.74 -19.31
N CYS A 62 3.28 -7.72 -18.11
CA CYS A 62 2.63 -8.86 -17.47
C CYS A 62 1.13 -8.95 -17.79
N ASN A 63 0.50 -7.80 -18.09
CA ASN A 63 -0.95 -7.66 -18.18
C ASN A 63 -1.61 -8.54 -19.24
N GLY A 64 -0.99 -8.74 -20.39
CA GLY A 64 -1.59 -9.54 -21.48
C GLY A 64 -1.86 -11.01 -21.12
N CYS A 65 -1.19 -11.53 -20.08
CA CYS A 65 -1.35 -12.90 -19.59
C CYS A 65 -1.97 -12.94 -18.19
N HIS A 66 -1.71 -11.96 -17.34
CA HIS A 66 -2.12 -11.98 -15.93
C HIS A 66 -3.20 -10.96 -15.56
N GLY A 67 -3.64 -10.15 -16.53
CA GLY A 67 -4.80 -9.25 -16.41
C GLY A 67 -6.12 -9.92 -16.77
N TYR A 68 -7.14 -9.10 -17.04
CA TYR A 68 -8.48 -9.55 -17.39
C TYR A 68 -8.50 -10.51 -18.60
N ASP A 69 -9.13 -11.68 -18.45
CA ASP A 69 -9.34 -12.63 -19.54
C ASP A 69 -10.73 -12.43 -20.17
N PRO A 70 -10.83 -11.97 -21.43
CA PRO A 70 -12.12 -11.80 -22.11
C PRO A 70 -12.88 -13.10 -22.35
N GLN A 71 -12.24 -14.26 -22.17
CA GLN A 71 -12.88 -15.57 -22.23
C GLN A 71 -13.45 -16.02 -20.88
N GLU A 72 -13.16 -15.29 -19.79
CA GLU A 72 -13.60 -15.58 -18.43
C GLU A 72 -13.22 -17.00 -17.98
N VAL A 73 -11.99 -17.43 -18.32
CA VAL A 73 -11.45 -18.74 -17.89
C VAL A 73 -10.24 -18.59 -16.97
N ALA A 74 -9.31 -17.70 -17.29
CA ALA A 74 -8.16 -17.45 -16.44
C ALA A 74 -8.48 -16.42 -15.35
N SER A 75 -7.90 -16.63 -14.17
CA SER A 75 -8.10 -15.79 -12.99
C SER A 75 -9.59 -15.61 -12.64
N VAL A 76 -10.37 -16.68 -12.73
CA VAL A 76 -11.79 -16.69 -12.37
C VAL A 76 -12.02 -17.69 -11.24
N ASP A 77 -12.66 -17.25 -10.15
CA ASP A 77 -13.01 -18.10 -9.00
C ASP A 77 -14.22 -19.01 -9.29
N ALA A 78 -14.54 -19.91 -8.35
CA ALA A 78 -15.63 -20.87 -8.52
C ALA A 78 -17.01 -20.19 -8.68
N GLU A 79 -17.16 -18.95 -8.20
CA GLU A 79 -18.36 -18.13 -8.33
C GLU A 79 -18.42 -17.36 -9.66
N GLY A 80 -17.36 -17.40 -10.47
CA GLY A 80 -17.28 -16.69 -11.75
C GLY A 80 -16.80 -15.25 -11.63
N ASN A 81 -16.24 -14.84 -10.49
CA ASN A 81 -15.65 -13.52 -10.34
C ASN A 81 -14.24 -13.49 -10.93
N ASP A 82 -13.92 -12.40 -11.61
CA ASP A 82 -12.56 -12.08 -12.03
C ASP A 82 -11.71 -11.65 -10.82
N ILE A 83 -10.58 -12.32 -10.67
CA ILE A 83 -9.60 -12.18 -9.59
C ILE A 83 -8.17 -12.03 -10.14
N ASN A 84 -8.05 -11.41 -11.33
CA ASN A 84 -6.76 -11.23 -11.97
C ASN A 84 -5.81 -10.39 -11.11
N VAL A 85 -4.55 -10.83 -11.03
CA VAL A 85 -3.56 -10.26 -10.11
C VAL A 85 -3.20 -8.81 -10.45
N VAL A 86 -3.36 -8.40 -11.71
CA VAL A 86 -3.03 -7.04 -12.14
C VAL A 86 -4.06 -6.04 -11.62
N ASP A 87 -5.34 -6.37 -11.71
CA ASP A 87 -6.42 -5.53 -11.19
C ASP A 87 -6.43 -5.48 -9.66
N ASP A 88 -6.12 -6.59 -9.01
CA ASP A 88 -5.96 -6.64 -7.56
C ASP A 88 -4.78 -5.76 -7.09
N TRP A 89 -3.62 -5.86 -7.75
CA TRP A 89 -2.39 -5.15 -7.36
C TRP A 89 -2.44 -3.65 -7.63
N ARG A 90 -2.91 -3.22 -8.80
CA ARG A 90 -2.66 -1.85 -9.31
C ARG A 90 -3.25 -0.73 -8.48
N ALA A 91 -4.20 -1.00 -7.59
CA ALA A 91 -4.79 -0.02 -6.68
C ALA A 91 -4.30 -0.16 -5.23
N THR A 92 -3.34 -1.05 -4.96
CA THR A 92 -2.72 -1.23 -3.65
C THR A 92 -1.74 -0.11 -3.33
N MET A 93 -1.41 0.03 -2.05
CA MET A 93 -0.32 0.93 -1.64
C MET A 93 1.05 0.50 -2.17
N MET A 94 1.24 -0.78 -2.55
CA MET A 94 2.45 -1.26 -3.21
C MET A 94 2.58 -0.69 -4.62
N ALA A 95 1.51 -0.74 -5.42
CA ALA A 95 1.48 -0.10 -6.74
C ALA A 95 1.63 1.42 -6.66
N MET A 96 1.16 2.02 -5.56
CA MET A 96 1.19 3.46 -5.35
C MET A 96 2.42 3.96 -4.58
N SER A 97 3.35 3.07 -4.20
CA SER A 97 4.45 3.37 -3.28
C SER A 97 5.32 4.54 -3.74
N ALA A 98 5.56 4.65 -5.05
CA ALA A 98 6.35 5.72 -5.66
C ALA A 98 5.54 7.01 -5.91
N LYS A 99 4.21 6.96 -5.84
CA LYS A 99 3.27 8.06 -6.14
C LYS A 99 2.57 8.61 -4.90
N ASP A 100 2.70 7.94 -3.76
CA ASP A 100 2.13 8.35 -2.49
C ASP A 100 2.56 9.78 -2.11
N PRO A 101 1.64 10.76 -2.05
CA PRO A 101 1.98 12.13 -1.70
C PRO A 101 2.35 12.30 -0.22
N PHE A 102 1.86 11.44 0.68
CA PHE A 102 2.27 11.47 2.08
C PHE A 102 3.73 11.05 2.22
N TRP A 103 4.11 9.94 1.59
CA TRP A 103 5.51 9.51 1.50
C TRP A 103 6.39 10.58 0.85
N ARG A 104 6.00 11.12 -0.32
CA ARG A 104 6.78 12.17 -1.01
C ARG A 104 6.96 13.42 -0.15
N ALA A 105 5.93 13.83 0.59
CA ALA A 105 6.01 14.95 1.52
C ALA A 105 6.99 14.65 2.66
N LYS A 106 6.97 13.41 3.17
CA LYS A 106 7.91 12.98 4.20
C LYS A 106 9.35 12.97 3.71
N VAL A 107 9.64 12.37 2.55
CA VAL A 107 10.98 12.41 1.94
C VAL A 107 11.45 13.85 1.76
N SER A 108 10.59 14.71 1.20
CA SER A 108 10.92 16.13 1.04
C SER A 108 11.21 16.82 2.37
N HIS A 109 10.51 16.48 3.45
CA HIS A 109 10.75 17.03 4.77
C HIS A 109 12.11 16.59 5.32
N GLU A 110 12.42 15.29 5.26
CA GLU A 110 13.72 14.74 5.69
C GLU A 110 14.88 15.40 4.93
N SER A 111 14.77 15.55 3.61
CA SER A 111 15.77 16.24 2.78
C SER A 111 15.94 17.72 3.13
N LEU A 112 14.87 18.41 3.55
CA LEU A 112 14.94 19.81 3.97
C LEU A 112 15.59 19.98 5.34
N VAL A 113 15.39 19.01 6.25
CA VAL A 113 16.01 18.99 7.58
C VAL A 113 17.50 18.69 7.47
N SER A 114 17.89 17.75 6.59
CA SER A 114 19.28 17.31 6.40
C SER A 114 19.78 17.47 4.95
N PRO A 115 19.92 18.72 4.42
CA PRO A 115 20.26 18.93 2.99
C PRO A 115 21.60 18.36 2.55
N ALA A 116 22.55 18.20 3.48
CA ALA A 116 23.86 17.62 3.18
C ALA A 116 23.79 16.11 2.89
N LEU A 117 22.73 15.44 3.32
CA LEU A 117 22.47 14.01 3.16
C LEU A 117 21.29 13.74 2.22
N GLN A 118 20.88 14.73 1.42
CA GLN A 118 19.68 14.63 0.60
C GLN A 118 19.71 13.41 -0.34
N ALA A 119 20.83 13.16 -1.03
CA ALA A 119 20.93 12.06 -1.99
C ALA A 119 20.87 10.70 -1.28
N GLU A 120 21.51 10.58 -0.12
CA GLU A 120 21.50 9.40 0.74
C GLU A 120 20.10 9.10 1.27
N ILE A 121 19.43 10.10 1.83
CA ILE A 121 18.05 9.98 2.37
C ILE A 121 17.07 9.59 1.27
N GLU A 122 17.07 10.31 0.15
CA GLU A 122 16.18 10.02 -0.98
C GLU A 122 16.44 8.60 -1.51
N SER A 123 17.72 8.21 -1.63
CA SER A 123 18.08 6.88 -2.11
C SER A 123 17.60 5.78 -1.17
N SER A 124 17.74 5.95 0.15
CA SER A 124 17.21 5.01 1.14
C SER A 124 15.69 4.95 1.13
N CYS A 125 14.99 6.06 0.87
CA CYS A 125 13.52 6.02 0.76
C CYS A 125 13.08 5.26 -0.51
N THR A 126 13.83 5.38 -1.61
CA THR A 126 13.47 4.77 -2.90
C THR A 126 13.78 3.28 -3.00
N ASP A 127 14.63 2.72 -2.14
CA ASP A 127 14.94 1.28 -2.17
C ASP A 127 13.70 0.41 -1.93
N CYS A 128 12.79 0.85 -1.06
CA CYS A 128 11.52 0.18 -0.74
C CYS A 128 10.34 0.78 -1.53
N HIS A 129 10.33 2.08 -1.80
CA HIS A 129 9.18 2.73 -2.45
C HIS A 129 9.24 2.76 -3.98
N ALA A 130 10.42 2.64 -4.58
CA ALA A 130 10.61 2.58 -6.03
C ALA A 130 11.73 1.57 -6.41
N PRO A 131 11.65 0.31 -5.92
CA PRO A 131 12.75 -0.65 -5.98
C PRO A 131 13.26 -0.89 -7.40
N MET A 132 12.37 -0.97 -8.39
CA MET A 132 12.78 -1.25 -9.77
C MET A 132 13.67 -0.15 -10.36
N GLY A 133 13.52 1.10 -9.91
CA GLY A 133 14.39 2.21 -10.28
C GLY A 133 15.71 2.19 -9.50
N PHE A 134 15.60 2.09 -8.17
CA PHE A 134 16.76 2.06 -7.27
C PHE A 134 17.73 0.92 -7.62
N TYR A 135 17.27 -0.32 -7.68
CA TYR A 135 18.15 -1.46 -7.94
C TYR A 135 18.70 -1.47 -9.36
N ASN A 136 17.96 -0.93 -10.34
CA ASN A 136 18.49 -0.70 -11.68
C ASN A 136 19.62 0.33 -11.67
N ALA A 137 19.49 1.44 -10.93
CA ALA A 137 20.54 2.43 -10.79
C ALA A 137 21.80 1.84 -10.12
N MET A 138 21.62 1.07 -9.05
CA MET A 138 22.73 0.37 -8.37
C MET A 138 23.42 -0.64 -9.30
N HIS A 139 22.64 -1.39 -10.09
CA HIS A 139 23.16 -2.31 -11.10
C HIS A 139 24.01 -1.61 -12.15
N LEU A 140 23.64 -0.39 -12.53
CA LEU A 140 24.41 0.46 -13.45
C LEU A 140 25.62 1.15 -12.79
N GLY A 141 25.86 0.91 -11.49
CA GLY A 141 26.97 1.45 -10.73
C GLY A 141 26.80 2.91 -10.31
N LEU A 142 25.56 3.41 -10.26
CA LEU A 142 25.26 4.71 -9.69
C LEU A 142 25.29 4.64 -8.16
N PRO A 143 25.77 5.68 -7.46
CA PRO A 143 25.88 5.67 -6.00
C PRO A 143 24.55 5.93 -5.28
N HIS A 144 23.61 6.62 -5.94
CA HIS A 144 22.31 6.99 -5.38
C HIS A 144 21.25 6.91 -6.47
N TYR A 145 19.99 6.79 -6.05
CA TYR A 145 18.81 6.99 -6.88
C TYR A 145 17.90 8.01 -6.20
N THR A 146 17.79 9.20 -6.77
CA THR A 146 17.15 10.36 -6.12
C THR A 146 15.69 10.51 -6.52
N MET A 147 14.96 11.38 -5.82
CA MET A 147 13.61 11.77 -6.20
C MET A 147 13.56 12.48 -7.57
N GLU A 148 14.66 13.08 -8.02
CA GLU A 148 14.75 13.64 -9.37
C GLU A 148 14.89 12.55 -10.44
N ASP A 149 15.64 11.49 -10.15
CA ASP A 149 15.73 10.32 -11.04
C ASP A 149 14.36 9.63 -11.16
N LEU A 150 13.68 9.42 -10.04
CA LEU A 150 12.34 8.82 -9.98
C LEU A 150 11.33 9.55 -10.87
N LYS A 151 11.34 10.88 -10.92
CA LYS A 151 10.40 11.65 -11.76
C LYS A 151 10.52 11.34 -13.25
N MET A 152 11.69 10.91 -13.70
CA MET A 152 11.99 10.68 -15.11
C MET A 152 11.91 9.19 -15.49
N ASP A 153 11.68 8.31 -14.53
CA ASP A 153 11.72 6.86 -14.69
C ASP A 153 10.30 6.28 -14.58
N SER A 154 9.71 5.97 -15.74
CA SER A 154 8.36 5.41 -15.78
C SER A 154 8.26 4.04 -15.14
N VAL A 155 9.32 3.21 -15.23
CA VAL A 155 9.35 1.86 -14.64
C VAL A 155 9.37 1.98 -13.12
N ALA A 156 10.18 2.88 -12.57
CA ALA A 156 10.21 3.12 -11.13
C ALA A 156 8.90 3.72 -10.58
N LEU A 157 8.23 4.57 -11.38
CA LEU A 157 6.90 5.12 -11.04
C LEU A 157 5.77 4.08 -11.04
N ASP A 158 6.05 2.84 -11.48
CA ASP A 158 5.15 1.68 -11.34
C ASP A 158 5.20 1.07 -9.92
N GLY A 159 5.98 1.67 -9.00
CA GLY A 159 6.01 1.32 -7.58
C GLY A 159 6.66 -0.03 -7.30
N VAL A 160 6.22 -0.69 -6.23
CA VAL A 160 6.54 -2.09 -5.94
C VAL A 160 5.69 -2.97 -6.86
N SER A 161 6.18 -3.15 -8.08
CA SER A 161 5.52 -3.90 -9.17
C SER A 161 5.95 -5.36 -9.24
N CYS A 162 5.46 -6.09 -10.25
CA CYS A 162 5.63 -7.53 -10.40
C CYS A 162 7.10 -7.96 -10.29
N GLY A 163 8.00 -7.31 -11.03
CA GLY A 163 9.43 -7.61 -11.01
C GLY A 163 10.11 -7.32 -9.68
N ALA A 164 9.63 -6.30 -8.94
CA ALA A 164 10.16 -5.95 -7.62
C ALA A 164 9.97 -7.06 -6.59
N CYS A 165 8.92 -7.87 -6.70
CA CYS A 165 8.71 -9.02 -5.80
C CYS A 165 9.20 -10.33 -6.43
N HIS A 166 8.83 -10.56 -7.69
CA HIS A 166 9.02 -11.87 -8.32
C HIS A 166 10.42 -12.11 -8.87
N GLN A 167 11.29 -11.09 -9.02
CA GLN A 167 12.68 -11.29 -9.42
C GLN A 167 13.65 -11.38 -8.23
N ILE A 168 13.16 -11.27 -6.99
CA ILE A 168 14.00 -11.34 -5.78
C ILE A 168 14.65 -12.72 -5.68
N SER A 169 15.98 -12.74 -5.60
CA SER A 169 16.75 -13.96 -5.42
C SER A 169 16.50 -14.58 -4.04
N PRO A 170 16.32 -15.91 -3.95
CA PRO A 170 16.22 -16.59 -2.66
C PRO A 170 17.48 -16.45 -1.80
N ASP A 171 18.64 -16.13 -2.40
CA ASP A 171 19.92 -15.99 -1.69
C ASP A 171 20.04 -14.69 -0.87
N SER A 172 19.04 -13.80 -0.94
CA SER A 172 19.06 -12.48 -0.28
C SER A 172 17.86 -12.18 0.61
N VAL A 173 16.91 -13.10 0.76
CA VAL A 173 15.72 -12.88 1.61
C VAL A 173 15.93 -13.42 3.02
N GLY A 174 15.28 -12.81 4.01
CA GLY A 174 15.27 -13.27 5.41
C GLY A 174 16.56 -13.02 6.20
N SER A 175 17.64 -12.57 5.54
CA SER A 175 18.93 -12.25 6.19
C SER A 175 19.38 -10.80 6.03
N THR A 176 18.78 -10.05 5.10
CA THR A 176 19.05 -8.62 4.90
C THR A 176 17.75 -7.82 5.00
N PHE A 177 17.86 -6.60 5.52
CA PHE A 177 16.76 -5.70 5.86
C PHE A 177 17.05 -4.29 5.33
N SER A 178 16.10 -3.35 5.47
CA SER A 178 16.22 -1.98 4.96
C SER A 178 16.51 -1.89 3.45
N GLY A 179 16.06 -2.86 2.65
CA GLY A 179 16.41 -2.91 1.22
C GLY A 179 17.90 -3.18 0.91
N ILE A 180 18.76 -3.37 1.92
CA ILE A 180 20.21 -3.52 1.71
C ILE A 180 20.52 -4.89 1.10
N ASP A 181 21.43 -4.90 0.13
CA ASP A 181 21.99 -6.11 -0.52
C ASP A 181 20.95 -7.08 -1.12
N LEU A 182 19.72 -6.62 -1.37
CA LEU A 182 18.71 -7.40 -2.07
C LEU A 182 19.16 -7.66 -3.51
N LYS A 183 19.13 -8.92 -3.92
CA LYS A 183 19.59 -9.35 -5.25
C LYS A 183 18.41 -9.70 -6.12
N TYR A 184 18.53 -9.32 -7.38
CA TYR A 184 17.53 -9.60 -8.41
C TYR A 184 18.14 -10.45 -9.52
N VAL A 185 17.32 -11.33 -10.08
CA VAL A 185 17.68 -12.14 -11.25
C VAL A 185 16.95 -11.58 -12.46
N GLU A 186 17.72 -11.00 -13.40
CA GLU A 186 17.20 -10.23 -14.55
C GLU A 186 16.26 -11.03 -15.45
N ASP A 187 16.47 -12.35 -15.60
CA ASP A 187 15.74 -13.18 -16.57
C ASP A 187 14.76 -14.16 -15.92
N THR A 188 14.55 -14.09 -14.61
CA THR A 188 13.81 -15.11 -13.85
C THR A 188 12.70 -14.50 -13.04
N ILE A 189 11.51 -15.12 -13.12
CA ILE A 189 10.35 -14.79 -12.30
C ILE A 189 10.01 -15.97 -11.40
N TYR A 190 10.15 -15.79 -10.09
CA TYR A 190 9.86 -16.80 -9.09
C TYR A 190 8.37 -16.85 -8.76
N GLY A 191 7.85 -18.05 -8.49
CA GLY A 191 6.48 -18.23 -8.00
C GLY A 191 6.35 -19.44 -7.07
N PRO A 192 5.22 -19.56 -6.35
CA PRO A 192 5.03 -20.60 -5.33
C PRO A 192 4.55 -21.94 -5.91
N TYR A 193 4.38 -22.06 -7.22
CA TYR A 193 3.84 -23.26 -7.86
C TYR A 193 4.91 -24.10 -8.56
N ASP A 194 4.95 -25.38 -8.22
CA ASP A 194 5.83 -26.38 -8.85
C ASP A 194 5.59 -26.52 -10.36
N ASP A 195 6.62 -26.93 -11.10
CA ASP A 195 6.57 -27.23 -12.54
C ASP A 195 5.88 -26.14 -13.39
N PRO A 196 6.36 -24.88 -13.38
CA PRO A 196 5.77 -23.81 -14.20
C PRO A 196 5.97 -24.07 -15.70
N PHE A 197 4.97 -23.71 -16.52
CA PHE A 197 5.05 -23.84 -17.96
C PHE A 197 5.74 -22.63 -18.60
N ALA A 198 7.01 -22.79 -18.97
CA ALA A 198 7.87 -21.67 -19.38
C ALA A 198 7.55 -21.03 -20.75
N GLY A 199 7.07 -21.81 -21.72
CA GLY A 199 7.10 -21.45 -23.15
C GLY A 199 6.53 -20.05 -23.48
N PRO A 200 5.29 -19.72 -23.08
CA PRO A 200 4.66 -18.43 -23.39
C PRO A 200 5.38 -17.25 -22.75
N MET A 201 5.68 -17.32 -21.46
CA MET A 201 6.35 -16.24 -20.73
C MET A 201 7.75 -15.97 -21.30
N GLN A 202 8.52 -17.02 -21.58
CA GLN A 202 9.84 -16.90 -22.19
C GLN A 202 9.78 -16.36 -23.62
N SER A 203 8.76 -16.75 -24.41
CA SER A 203 8.68 -16.36 -25.82
C SER A 203 8.12 -14.96 -26.04
N PHE A 204 7.22 -14.51 -25.17
CA PHE A 204 6.51 -13.23 -25.33
C PHE A 204 7.12 -12.10 -24.48
N VAL A 205 7.56 -12.40 -23.25
CA VAL A 205 8.07 -11.39 -22.31
C VAL A 205 9.57 -11.57 -22.05
N GLY A 206 10.12 -12.78 -22.22
CA GLY A 206 11.56 -13.05 -22.10
C GLY A 206 12.00 -13.58 -20.73
N PHE A 207 11.08 -13.70 -19.77
CA PHE A 207 11.36 -14.26 -18.45
C PHE A 207 11.18 -15.79 -18.40
N MET A 208 12.00 -16.43 -17.57
CA MET A 208 11.86 -17.82 -17.16
C MET A 208 11.06 -17.93 -15.86
N PRO A 209 9.85 -18.53 -15.86
CA PRO A 209 9.16 -18.80 -14.60
C PRO A 209 9.82 -19.96 -13.86
N VAL A 210 10.08 -19.79 -12.57
CA VAL A 210 10.78 -20.76 -11.72
C VAL A 210 10.02 -20.94 -10.41
N TYR A 211 9.78 -22.19 -10.01
CA TYR A 211 9.31 -22.47 -8.66
C TYR A 211 10.40 -22.10 -7.64
N SER A 212 10.01 -21.41 -6.57
CA SER A 212 10.88 -21.23 -5.42
C SER A 212 10.08 -21.06 -4.14
N GLU A 213 10.48 -21.78 -3.09
CA GLU A 213 9.76 -21.84 -1.81
C GLU A 213 9.67 -20.47 -1.12
N HIS A 214 10.68 -19.60 -1.30
CA HIS A 214 10.72 -18.30 -0.63
C HIS A 214 9.55 -17.39 -1.01
N MET A 215 8.92 -17.59 -2.16
CA MET A 215 7.72 -16.83 -2.57
C MET A 215 6.51 -17.10 -1.66
N ALA A 216 6.50 -18.23 -0.95
CA ALA A 216 5.47 -18.58 0.03
C ALA A 216 5.87 -18.23 1.48
N LYS A 217 6.98 -17.51 1.68
CA LYS A 217 7.59 -17.23 2.97
C LYS A 217 7.61 -15.75 3.30
N SER A 218 7.41 -15.41 4.58
CA SER A 218 7.38 -14.03 5.09
C SER A 218 8.70 -13.28 4.88
N GLU A 219 9.81 -14.01 4.75
CA GLU A 219 11.16 -13.54 4.46
C GLU A 219 11.23 -12.69 3.18
N THR A 220 10.37 -12.95 2.19
CA THR A 220 10.29 -12.13 0.98
C THR A 220 9.77 -10.72 1.28
N CYS A 221 8.87 -10.58 2.26
CA CYS A 221 8.35 -9.29 2.72
C CYS A 221 9.34 -8.59 3.66
N ALA A 222 10.14 -9.37 4.40
CA ALA A 222 11.02 -8.90 5.46
C ALA A 222 12.01 -7.82 5.04
N THR A 223 12.50 -7.87 3.79
CA THR A 223 13.50 -6.92 3.29
C THR A 223 13.01 -5.48 3.29
N CYS A 224 11.73 -5.26 3.01
CA CYS A 224 11.12 -3.92 3.04
C CYS A 224 10.35 -3.66 4.35
N HIS A 225 9.90 -4.71 5.05
CA HIS A 225 9.12 -4.63 6.30
C HIS A 225 9.95 -4.83 7.58
N THR A 226 11.26 -4.57 7.49
CA THR A 226 12.14 -4.22 8.59
C THR A 226 13.03 -3.08 8.11
N LEU A 227 12.95 -1.93 8.76
CA LEU A 227 13.69 -0.74 8.42
C LEU A 227 14.50 -0.27 9.64
N ILE A 228 15.81 -0.32 9.48
CA ILE A 228 16.82 0.17 10.40
C ILE A 228 17.57 1.27 9.67
N THR A 229 17.61 2.46 10.26
CA THR A 229 18.17 3.67 9.66
C THR A 229 19.32 4.20 10.49
N GLU A 230 20.37 4.72 9.84
CA GLU A 230 21.42 5.47 10.54
C GLU A 230 20.85 6.78 11.10
N THR A 231 21.22 7.11 12.34
CA THR A 231 20.78 8.33 13.00
C THR A 231 21.61 9.53 12.55
N VAL A 232 20.92 10.63 12.24
CA VAL A 232 21.47 11.95 11.91
C VAL A 232 21.30 12.84 13.13
N GLY A 233 22.41 13.39 13.63
CA GLY A 233 22.43 14.32 14.75
C GLY A 233 21.81 15.66 14.40
N LEU A 234 21.55 16.49 15.42
CA LEU A 234 20.97 17.82 15.26
C LEU A 234 21.92 18.80 14.54
N ASP A 235 23.20 18.45 14.41
CA ASP A 235 24.20 19.16 13.62
C ASP A 235 24.18 18.79 12.12
N GLY A 236 23.32 17.84 11.73
CA GLY A 236 23.15 17.35 10.37
C GLY A 236 24.25 16.37 9.93
N GLN A 237 24.97 15.74 10.86
CA GLN A 237 25.95 14.70 10.59
C GLN A 237 25.46 13.34 11.10
N LEU A 238 25.94 12.24 10.51
CA LEU A 238 25.67 10.90 11.04
C LEU A 238 26.29 10.75 12.43
N THR A 239 25.51 10.24 13.38
CA THR A 239 25.99 9.95 14.75
C THR A 239 26.81 8.66 14.79
N GLY A 240 26.61 7.78 13.81
CA GLY A 240 27.11 6.41 13.79
C GLY A 240 26.28 5.43 14.63
N GLY A 241 25.14 5.88 15.17
CA GLY A 241 24.09 5.05 15.73
C GLY A 241 23.06 4.63 14.67
N GLU A 242 22.22 3.66 15.04
CA GLU A 242 21.12 3.17 14.23
C GLU A 242 19.83 3.15 15.06
N PHE A 243 18.70 3.34 14.38
CA PHE A 243 17.37 3.26 14.97
C PHE A 243 16.51 2.27 14.21
N VAL A 244 15.81 1.40 14.94
CA VAL A 244 14.83 0.46 14.38
C VAL A 244 13.52 1.23 14.14
N GLU A 245 13.41 1.87 12.98
CA GLU A 245 12.22 2.62 12.58
C GLU A 245 11.00 1.70 12.43
N GLN A 246 11.19 0.53 11.82
CA GLN A 246 10.11 -0.43 11.56
C GLN A 246 10.61 -1.86 11.81
N ALA A 247 9.88 -2.63 12.61
CA ALA A 247 10.27 -4.00 12.99
C ALA A 247 9.19 -5.05 12.67
N THR A 248 8.26 -4.77 11.75
CA THR A 248 7.05 -5.60 11.55
C THR A 248 7.34 -7.08 11.34
N TYR A 249 8.31 -7.42 10.47
CA TYR A 249 8.69 -8.83 10.27
C TYR A 249 9.20 -9.47 11.56
N HIS A 250 9.98 -8.75 12.35
CA HIS A 250 10.54 -9.30 13.58
C HIS A 250 9.55 -9.35 14.74
N GLU A 251 8.58 -8.43 14.77
CA GLU A 251 7.41 -8.53 15.63
C GLU A 251 6.65 -9.84 15.32
N TRP A 252 6.56 -10.23 14.04
CA TRP A 252 6.04 -11.53 13.60
C TRP A 252 6.94 -12.72 13.96
N VAL A 253 8.26 -12.59 13.83
CA VAL A 253 9.21 -13.62 14.26
C VAL A 253 9.07 -13.92 15.76
N ASN A 254 8.76 -12.91 16.57
CA ASN A 254 8.49 -13.01 18.03
C ASN A 254 7.03 -13.40 18.33
N SER A 255 6.18 -13.65 17.34
CA SER A 255 4.80 -14.06 17.57
C SER A 255 4.65 -15.59 17.63
N ALA A 256 3.51 -16.04 18.10
CA ALA A 256 3.11 -17.44 18.05
C ALA A 256 2.77 -17.94 16.63
N TYR A 257 2.80 -17.07 15.60
CA TYR A 257 2.48 -17.45 14.22
C TYR A 257 3.72 -17.84 13.39
N ASN A 258 4.93 -17.54 13.89
CA ASN A 258 6.18 -18.01 13.31
C ASN A 258 6.56 -19.40 13.87
N THR A 259 5.73 -20.40 13.55
CA THR A 259 5.87 -21.79 13.99
C THR A 259 5.78 -22.76 12.82
N GLU A 260 5.98 -24.06 13.08
CA GLU A 260 5.73 -25.14 12.10
C GLU A 260 4.40 -25.88 12.39
N ASP A 261 3.54 -25.37 13.28
CA ASP A 261 2.32 -26.04 13.73
C ASP A 261 1.03 -25.42 13.16
N GLU A 262 -0.13 -25.79 13.70
CA GLU A 262 -1.43 -25.32 13.22
C GLU A 262 -1.65 -23.81 13.38
N ALA A 263 -0.83 -23.14 14.21
CA ALA A 263 -0.85 -21.69 14.36
C ALA A 263 0.01 -20.97 13.30
N ALA A 264 0.77 -21.68 12.47
CA ALA A 264 1.66 -21.08 11.49
C ALA A 264 0.88 -20.26 10.45
N VAL A 265 1.19 -18.96 10.36
CA VAL A 265 0.60 -18.05 9.37
C VAL A 265 1.67 -17.09 8.88
N GLU A 266 2.01 -17.21 7.59
CA GLU A 266 2.93 -16.31 6.89
C GLU A 266 2.24 -14.97 6.55
N CYS A 267 3.00 -13.91 6.26
CA CYS A 267 2.46 -12.60 5.90
C CYS A 267 1.41 -12.68 4.78
N GLN A 268 1.68 -13.47 3.74
CA GLN A 268 0.79 -13.69 2.61
C GLN A 268 -0.56 -14.28 3.05
N GLY A 269 -0.59 -15.10 4.11
CA GLY A 269 -1.81 -15.73 4.60
C GLY A 269 -2.85 -14.75 5.15
N CYS A 270 -2.42 -13.57 5.60
CA CYS A 270 -3.31 -12.51 6.09
C CYS A 270 -3.44 -11.34 5.11
N HIS A 271 -2.34 -10.97 4.43
CA HIS A 271 -2.30 -9.77 3.59
C HIS A 271 -2.69 -10.02 2.13
N MET A 272 -2.69 -11.26 1.67
CA MET A 272 -3.12 -11.65 0.33
C MET A 272 -4.30 -12.62 0.45
N THR A 273 -5.49 -12.22 -0.02
CA THR A 273 -6.69 -13.05 0.18
C THR A 273 -6.49 -14.43 -0.44
N ARG A 274 -6.47 -15.47 0.41
CA ARG A 274 -6.36 -16.87 -0.01
C ARG A 274 -7.67 -17.35 -0.63
N VAL A 275 -7.55 -17.99 -1.78
CA VAL A 275 -8.63 -18.63 -2.54
C VAL A 275 -8.22 -20.10 -2.73
N ASP A 276 -9.00 -21.05 -2.19
CA ASP A 276 -8.67 -22.48 -2.27
C ASP A 276 -9.17 -23.14 -3.58
N ASP A 277 -9.78 -22.36 -4.48
CA ASP A 277 -10.24 -22.82 -5.79
C ASP A 277 -9.07 -23.18 -6.74
N ASP A 278 -9.38 -24.01 -7.74
CA ASP A 278 -8.48 -24.36 -8.83
C ASP A 278 -8.47 -23.24 -9.89
N ILE A 279 -7.44 -22.37 -9.86
CA ILE A 279 -7.36 -21.19 -10.74
C ILE A 279 -6.40 -21.40 -11.91
N VAL A 280 -6.85 -21.15 -13.14
CA VAL A 280 -5.96 -21.03 -14.31
C VAL A 280 -5.30 -19.64 -14.28
N ILE A 281 -4.01 -19.56 -14.07
CA ILE A 281 -3.30 -18.30 -13.73
C ILE A 281 -2.84 -17.47 -14.93
N SER A 282 -3.20 -17.86 -16.17
CA SER A 282 -2.81 -17.11 -17.36
C SER A 282 -3.89 -17.14 -18.45
N ALA A 283 -4.30 -15.94 -18.86
CA ALA A 283 -5.20 -15.70 -19.97
C ALA A 283 -4.65 -16.28 -21.27
N ASN A 284 -5.54 -16.58 -22.21
CA ASN A 284 -5.22 -17.10 -23.55
C ASN A 284 -4.58 -18.51 -23.60
N LEU A 285 -4.41 -19.17 -22.46
CA LEU A 285 -3.78 -20.50 -22.36
C LEU A 285 -4.69 -21.50 -21.63
N LEU A 286 -5.85 -21.77 -22.22
CA LEU A 286 -6.91 -22.63 -21.66
C LEU A 286 -6.48 -24.07 -21.33
N PHE A 287 -5.30 -24.50 -21.80
CA PHE A 287 -4.77 -25.84 -21.56
C PHE A 287 -3.87 -25.92 -20.31
N LEU A 288 -3.59 -24.80 -19.65
CA LEU A 288 -2.76 -24.79 -18.45
C LEU A 288 -3.47 -25.52 -17.31
N PRO A 289 -2.74 -26.35 -16.55
CA PRO A 289 -3.29 -26.92 -15.33
C PRO A 289 -3.58 -25.79 -14.32
N PRO A 290 -4.74 -25.83 -13.64
CA PRO A 290 -5.05 -24.86 -12.60
C PRO A 290 -4.12 -25.03 -11.39
N ARG A 291 -4.06 -23.99 -10.55
CA ARG A 291 -3.25 -23.91 -9.34
C ARG A 291 -4.12 -23.62 -8.14
N SER A 292 -3.83 -24.28 -7.01
CA SER A 292 -4.46 -24.06 -5.72
C SER A 292 -3.42 -24.30 -4.60
N PRO A 293 -3.44 -23.53 -3.50
CA PRO A 293 -4.26 -22.33 -3.32
C PRO A 293 -3.79 -21.16 -4.19
N PHE A 294 -4.70 -20.24 -4.51
CA PHE A 294 -4.41 -18.96 -5.17
C PHE A 294 -4.43 -17.81 -4.16
N PHE A 295 -3.60 -16.80 -4.39
CA PHE A 295 -3.50 -15.64 -3.51
C PHE A 295 -3.77 -14.37 -4.31
N ARG A 296 -4.84 -13.66 -3.93
CA ARG A 296 -5.18 -12.36 -4.51
C ARG A 296 -4.07 -11.36 -4.21
N HIS A 297 -3.84 -10.44 -5.14
CA HIS A 297 -2.81 -9.42 -4.98
C HIS A 297 -3.40 -8.11 -4.42
N ASP A 298 -4.39 -8.22 -3.55
CA ASP A 298 -5.03 -7.10 -2.86
C ASP A 298 -4.15 -6.48 -1.76
N ILE A 299 -3.14 -7.22 -1.28
CA ILE A 299 -2.01 -6.79 -0.43
C ILE A 299 -2.46 -5.75 0.60
N VAL A 300 -3.40 -6.16 1.45
CA VAL A 300 -4.15 -5.24 2.31
C VAL A 300 -3.26 -4.69 3.43
N GLY A 301 -3.28 -3.36 3.60
CA GLY A 301 -2.70 -2.65 4.74
C GLY A 301 -3.78 -1.91 5.53
N GLY A 302 -3.38 -0.98 6.41
CA GLY A 302 -4.31 -0.24 7.28
C GLY A 302 -4.71 1.16 6.83
N ASN A 303 -4.57 1.53 5.54
CA ASN A 303 -4.65 2.94 5.10
C ASN A 303 -5.77 3.21 4.09
N THR A 304 -7.03 3.17 4.53
CA THR A 304 -8.17 3.52 3.66
C THR A 304 -8.21 4.97 3.25
N PHE A 305 -7.75 5.88 4.12
CA PHE A 305 -7.71 7.31 3.83
C PHE A 305 -6.88 7.59 2.57
N MET A 306 -5.68 7.01 2.46
CA MET A 306 -4.83 7.21 1.30
C MET A 306 -5.39 6.54 0.04
N LEU A 307 -6.05 5.38 0.16
CA LEU A 307 -6.76 4.76 -0.96
C LEU A 307 -7.87 5.70 -1.50
N ASP A 308 -8.66 6.29 -0.60
CA ASP A 308 -9.73 7.23 -0.96
C ASP A 308 -9.16 8.52 -1.59
N MET A 309 -8.14 9.13 -0.98
CA MET A 309 -7.50 10.35 -1.48
C MET A 309 -6.86 10.12 -2.86
N MET A 310 -6.15 9.02 -3.05
CA MET A 310 -5.56 8.67 -4.34
C MET A 310 -6.61 8.40 -5.40
N LYS A 311 -7.71 7.72 -5.05
CA LYS A 311 -8.86 7.50 -5.93
C LYS A 311 -9.50 8.81 -6.38
N GLU A 312 -9.62 9.80 -5.49
CA GLU A 312 -10.20 11.11 -5.80
C GLU A 312 -9.26 12.01 -6.61
N HIS A 313 -7.95 11.77 -6.55
CA HIS A 313 -6.92 12.61 -7.16
C HIS A 313 -6.06 11.91 -8.22
N ARG A 314 -6.56 10.82 -8.82
CA ARG A 314 -5.80 10.00 -9.78
C ARG A 314 -5.19 10.79 -10.92
N ASP A 315 -5.96 11.70 -11.54
CA ASP A 315 -5.52 12.49 -12.68
C ASP A 315 -4.33 13.40 -12.30
N THR A 316 -4.37 14.00 -11.10
CA THR A 316 -3.30 14.86 -10.58
C THR A 316 -2.04 14.05 -10.23
N LEU A 317 -2.23 12.81 -9.76
CA LEU A 317 -1.16 11.93 -9.30
C LEU A 317 -0.61 10.99 -10.41
N ASP A 318 -1.12 11.10 -11.64
CA ASP A 318 -0.86 10.17 -12.75
C ASP A 318 -1.09 8.70 -12.36
N ILE A 319 -2.16 8.44 -11.61
CA ILE A 319 -2.55 7.09 -11.19
C ILE A 319 -3.39 6.46 -12.28
N ARG A 320 -3.00 5.24 -12.63
CA ARG A 320 -3.56 4.52 -13.78
C ARG A 320 -4.53 3.42 -13.38
N ALA A 321 -4.72 3.19 -12.08
CA ALA A 321 -5.79 2.34 -11.57
C ALA A 321 -7.17 2.99 -11.75
N TYR A 322 -8.18 2.16 -11.97
CA TYR A 322 -9.57 2.53 -12.08
C TYR A 322 -10.23 2.72 -10.71
N ALA A 323 -11.35 3.43 -10.65
CA ALA A 323 -12.01 3.75 -9.37
C ALA A 323 -12.48 2.48 -8.66
N VAL A 324 -13.01 1.54 -9.46
CA VAL A 324 -13.53 0.27 -8.97
C VAL A 324 -12.45 -0.60 -8.33
N GLN A 325 -11.19 -0.50 -8.76
CA GLN A 325 -10.08 -1.25 -8.16
C GLN A 325 -9.73 -0.69 -6.78
N PHE A 326 -9.71 0.64 -6.63
CA PHE A 326 -9.61 1.27 -5.32
C PHE A 326 -10.77 0.88 -4.40
N ASP A 327 -12.00 0.81 -4.93
CA ASP A 327 -13.16 0.36 -4.15
C ASP A 327 -12.99 -1.09 -3.65
N SER A 328 -12.46 -1.98 -4.49
CA SER A 328 -12.17 -3.37 -4.12
C SER A 328 -11.10 -3.47 -3.03
N VAL A 329 -9.94 -2.81 -3.22
CA VAL A 329 -8.83 -2.83 -2.25
C VAL A 329 -9.27 -2.19 -0.93
N ARG A 330 -9.99 -1.06 -0.98
CA ARG A 330 -10.55 -0.41 0.21
C ARG A 330 -11.52 -1.33 0.95
N ALA A 331 -12.39 -2.04 0.25
CA ALA A 331 -13.30 -2.99 0.88
C ALA A 331 -12.55 -4.15 1.55
N ALA A 332 -11.49 -4.67 0.92
CA ALA A 332 -10.62 -5.69 1.51
C ALA A 332 -9.89 -5.17 2.75
N THR A 333 -9.31 -3.97 2.69
CA THR A 333 -8.70 -3.30 3.85
C THR A 333 -9.69 -3.10 4.98
N MET A 334 -10.91 -2.63 4.70
CA MET A 334 -11.93 -2.45 5.75
C MET A 334 -12.30 -3.77 6.43
N ARG A 335 -12.46 -4.86 5.66
CA ARG A 335 -12.70 -6.20 6.25
C ARG A 335 -11.53 -6.61 7.15
N MET A 336 -10.29 -6.43 6.71
CA MET A 336 -9.11 -6.75 7.54
C MET A 336 -9.10 -5.94 8.85
N LEU A 337 -9.35 -4.63 8.77
CA LEU A 337 -9.37 -3.73 9.93
C LEU A 337 -10.50 -4.08 10.91
N GLN A 338 -11.69 -4.42 10.39
CA GLN A 338 -12.89 -4.65 11.22
C GLN A 338 -13.00 -6.08 11.76
N GLU A 339 -12.47 -7.07 11.05
CA GLU A 339 -12.72 -8.49 11.36
C GLU A 339 -11.45 -9.24 11.79
N ASN A 340 -10.26 -8.81 11.33
CA ASN A 340 -9.02 -9.58 11.46
C ASN A 340 -7.88 -8.88 12.23
N THR A 341 -8.11 -7.66 12.73
CA THR A 341 -7.05 -6.87 13.39
C THR A 341 -7.11 -6.95 14.92
N LEU A 342 -8.27 -6.65 15.52
CA LEU A 342 -8.42 -6.54 16.97
C LEU A 342 -9.81 -7.03 17.40
N ASP A 343 -9.87 -7.91 18.40
CA ASP A 343 -11.12 -8.20 19.11
C ASP A 343 -11.20 -7.33 20.37
N ILE A 344 -12.39 -6.78 20.65
CA ILE A 344 -12.68 -5.94 21.82
C ILE A 344 -13.76 -6.62 22.65
N LEU A 345 -13.48 -6.89 23.92
CA LEU A 345 -14.44 -7.41 24.89
C LEU A 345 -14.66 -6.38 26.01
N ILE A 346 -15.92 -6.00 26.23
CA ILE A 346 -16.32 -5.06 27.27
C ILE A 346 -17.12 -5.82 28.32
N THR A 347 -16.66 -5.79 29.57
CA THR A 347 -17.31 -6.47 30.70
C THR A 347 -17.64 -5.47 31.81
N GLU A 348 -18.85 -5.54 32.35
CA GLU A 348 -19.18 -4.83 33.57
C GLU A 348 -18.70 -5.63 34.78
N GLU A 349 -17.68 -5.13 35.47
CA GLU A 349 -17.15 -5.73 36.70
C GLU A 349 -18.04 -5.41 37.90
N GLY A 350 -18.70 -4.24 37.89
CA GLY A 350 -19.69 -3.89 38.89
C GLY A 350 -20.10 -2.44 38.89
N ARG A 351 -21.02 -2.11 39.81
CA ARG A 351 -21.57 -0.76 40.00
C ARG A 351 -21.69 -0.43 41.48
N THR A 352 -21.43 0.83 41.83
CA THR A 352 -21.85 1.45 43.09
C THR A 352 -23.05 2.36 42.85
N LEU A 353 -23.41 3.19 43.82
CA LEU A 353 -24.47 4.20 43.63
C LEU A 353 -24.04 5.36 42.70
N ASP A 354 -22.73 5.54 42.51
CA ASP A 354 -22.10 6.71 41.89
C ASP A 354 -21.00 6.35 40.88
N SER A 355 -20.71 5.06 40.66
CA SER A 355 -19.67 4.61 39.74
C SER A 355 -20.05 3.32 39.03
N LEU A 356 -19.59 3.19 37.80
CA LEU A 356 -19.67 2.01 36.95
C LEU A 356 -18.23 1.58 36.63
N PHE A 357 -17.91 0.31 36.87
CA PHE A 357 -16.60 -0.26 36.58
C PHE A 357 -16.72 -1.16 35.36
N ILE A 358 -15.96 -0.84 34.33
CA ILE A 358 -15.94 -1.52 33.04
C ILE A 358 -14.52 -1.97 32.76
N ASP A 359 -14.35 -3.26 32.48
CA ASP A 359 -13.12 -3.80 31.94
C ASP A 359 -13.22 -3.82 30.42
N VAL A 360 -12.18 -3.33 29.76
CA VAL A 360 -12.02 -3.34 28.30
C VAL A 360 -10.80 -4.19 27.96
N GLU A 361 -11.04 -5.38 27.43
CA GLU A 361 -9.99 -6.28 26.97
C GLU A 361 -9.81 -6.13 25.46
N LEU A 362 -8.55 -5.93 25.05
CA LEU A 362 -8.15 -5.82 23.66
C LEU A 362 -7.27 -7.02 23.29
N THR A 363 -7.69 -7.81 22.30
CA THR A 363 -6.92 -8.95 21.80
C THR A 363 -6.43 -8.66 20.39
N ASN A 364 -5.11 -8.46 20.25
CA ASN A 364 -4.47 -8.31 18.94
C ASN A 364 -4.44 -9.66 18.20
N LYS A 365 -5.04 -9.67 17.01
CA LYS A 365 -5.12 -10.85 16.14
C LYS A 365 -4.00 -10.86 15.10
N ALA A 366 -3.38 -9.71 14.84
CA ALA A 366 -2.27 -9.61 13.92
C ALA A 366 -1.05 -10.37 14.46
N GLY A 367 -0.20 -10.82 13.55
CA GLY A 367 1.06 -11.47 13.91
C GLY A 367 2.16 -10.50 14.34
N HIS A 368 1.94 -9.20 14.29
CA HIS A 368 2.89 -8.15 14.66
C HIS A 368 2.23 -7.19 15.67
N LYS A 369 2.96 -6.18 16.17
CA LYS A 369 2.34 -5.19 17.07
C LYS A 369 1.21 -4.44 16.34
N PHE A 370 0.18 -3.98 17.04
CA PHE A 370 -0.87 -3.15 16.45
C PHE A 370 -0.92 -1.76 17.11
N PRO A 371 -0.78 -0.67 16.32
CA PRO A 371 -0.42 -0.63 14.89
C PRO A 371 1.09 -0.83 14.63
N SER A 372 1.49 -1.64 13.64
CA SER A 372 2.91 -1.82 13.27
C SER A 372 3.37 -0.85 12.17
N ALA A 373 4.67 -0.89 11.86
CA ALA A 373 5.40 -0.16 10.83
C ALA A 373 5.55 1.34 11.13
N TYR A 374 5.31 2.20 10.14
CA TYR A 374 5.57 3.64 10.17
C TYR A 374 5.20 4.31 11.51
N PRO A 375 6.16 4.94 12.22
CA PRO A 375 5.98 5.41 13.60
C PRO A 375 4.85 6.43 13.84
N SER A 376 4.32 7.09 12.80
CA SER A 376 3.18 8.01 12.97
C SER A 376 1.84 7.31 13.19
N ARG A 377 1.80 5.98 13.12
CA ARG A 377 0.57 5.22 13.29
C ARG A 377 0.22 5.15 14.77
N ILE A 378 -1.00 5.55 15.10
CA ILE A 378 -1.57 5.45 16.43
C ILE A 378 -2.86 4.64 16.38
N ALA A 379 -3.17 3.94 17.46
CA ALA A 379 -4.52 3.44 17.74
C ALA A 379 -4.97 4.00 19.09
N PHE A 380 -6.25 4.35 19.22
CA PHE A 380 -6.79 4.89 20.46
C PHE A 380 -8.17 4.28 20.73
N ILE A 381 -8.58 4.31 22.00
CA ILE A 381 -9.90 3.82 22.41
C ILE A 381 -10.85 5.00 22.47
N GLU A 382 -11.86 5.01 21.63
CA GLU A 382 -13.05 5.85 21.83
C GLU A 382 -14.04 5.10 22.72
N PHE A 383 -14.30 5.63 23.92
CA PHE A 383 -15.24 5.03 24.88
C PHE A 383 -16.33 6.03 25.25
N VAL A 384 -17.59 5.62 25.12
CA VAL A 384 -18.76 6.46 25.44
C VAL A 384 -19.75 5.68 26.28
N ALA A 385 -20.06 6.19 27.47
CA ALA A 385 -21.17 5.73 28.30
C ALA A 385 -22.36 6.68 28.17
N LEU A 386 -23.53 6.13 27.83
CA LEU A 386 -24.76 6.89 27.63
C LEU A 386 -25.83 6.50 28.67
N GLU A 387 -26.64 7.47 29.08
CA GLU A 387 -27.93 7.21 29.73
C GLU A 387 -28.93 6.59 28.75
N GLU A 388 -30.02 6.02 29.28
CA GLU A 388 -31.14 5.50 28.46
C GLU A 388 -31.80 6.61 27.61
N SER A 389 -31.72 7.88 28.05
CA SER A 389 -32.19 9.04 27.28
C SER A 389 -31.32 9.37 26.07
N GLY A 390 -30.09 8.84 26.02
CA GLY A 390 -29.06 9.20 25.04
C GLY A 390 -28.10 10.31 25.50
N ASP A 391 -28.22 10.80 26.74
CA ASP A 391 -27.27 11.78 27.31
C ASP A 391 -25.93 11.12 27.65
N THR A 392 -24.80 11.77 27.33
CA THR A 392 -23.46 11.25 27.66
C THR A 392 -23.17 11.38 29.15
N LEU A 393 -22.85 10.26 29.79
CA LEU A 393 -22.41 10.18 31.19
C LEU A 393 -20.89 10.31 31.33
N PHE A 394 -20.17 9.75 30.37
CA PHE A 394 -18.71 9.73 30.32
C PHE A 394 -18.27 9.53 28.88
N SER A 395 -17.24 10.25 28.45
CA SER A 395 -16.55 9.98 27.19
C SER A 395 -15.04 10.19 27.30
N SER A 396 -14.25 9.34 26.65
CA SER A 396 -12.81 9.48 26.53
C SER A 396 -12.36 9.03 25.13
N GLY A 397 -11.28 9.65 24.62
CA GLY A 397 -10.68 9.33 23.33
C GLY A 397 -11.56 9.68 22.13
N ILE A 398 -12.36 10.74 22.24
CA ILE A 398 -13.22 11.23 21.16
C ILE A 398 -12.37 11.89 20.07
N LEU A 399 -12.62 11.53 18.81
CA LEU A 399 -12.02 12.20 17.67
C LEU A 399 -12.70 13.56 17.40
N GLY A 400 -11.90 14.63 17.34
CA GLY A 400 -12.35 15.98 17.01
C GLY A 400 -12.65 16.19 15.53
N GLU A 401 -13.23 17.35 15.20
CA GLU A 401 -13.50 17.75 13.80
C GLU A 401 -12.21 17.97 12.97
N ASP A 402 -11.09 18.20 13.66
CA ASP A 402 -9.75 18.36 13.09
C ASP A 402 -8.97 17.03 12.97
N TYR A 403 -9.62 15.89 13.28
CA TYR A 403 -9.02 14.56 13.30
C TYR A 403 -7.96 14.35 14.40
N GLU A 404 -7.92 15.22 15.41
CA GLU A 404 -7.10 15.02 16.61
C GLU A 404 -7.93 14.36 17.72
N VAL A 405 -7.27 13.59 18.59
CA VAL A 405 -7.91 13.03 19.79
C VAL A 405 -8.07 14.15 20.81
N ILE A 406 -9.31 14.42 21.20
CA ILE A 406 -9.62 15.44 22.21
C ILE A 406 -8.96 15.05 23.53
N ASN A 407 -8.39 16.04 24.24
CA ASN A 407 -7.65 15.88 25.50
C ASN A 407 -6.34 15.10 25.41
N ARG A 408 -5.82 14.84 24.19
CA ARG A 408 -4.45 14.34 24.03
C ARG A 408 -3.44 15.35 24.57
N ASP A 409 -2.50 14.88 25.39
CA ASP A 409 -1.35 15.62 25.87
C ASP A 409 -0.48 16.12 24.70
N ALA A 410 0.11 17.30 24.88
CA ALA A 410 0.86 17.98 23.81
C ALA A 410 2.19 17.29 23.43
N GLU A 411 2.75 16.49 24.34
CA GLU A 411 3.89 15.60 24.06
C GLU A 411 3.34 14.24 23.62
N TYR A 412 3.10 13.34 24.59
CA TYR A 412 2.49 12.03 24.36
C TYR A 412 1.78 11.52 25.62
N GLU A 413 0.85 10.60 25.43
CA GLU A 413 0.09 9.99 26.53
C GLU A 413 0.92 8.92 27.26
N PRO A 414 0.84 8.77 28.59
CA PRO A 414 1.28 7.55 29.25
C PRO A 414 0.38 6.36 28.87
N HIS A 415 0.78 5.14 29.23
CA HIS A 415 -0.15 4.01 29.20
C HIS A 415 -1.08 4.08 30.42
N TYR A 416 -2.40 3.96 30.22
CA TYR A 416 -3.38 3.95 31.29
C TYR A 416 -3.94 2.54 31.52
N ASP A 417 -3.62 1.95 32.67
CA ASP A 417 -4.33 0.77 33.17
C ASP A 417 -5.72 1.10 33.75
N LEU A 418 -5.98 2.39 34.04
CA LEU A 418 -7.24 2.89 34.58
C LEU A 418 -7.57 4.29 34.05
N ILE A 419 -8.72 4.39 33.39
CA ILE A 419 -9.32 5.65 32.93
C ILE A 419 -10.48 6.00 33.87
N ASP A 420 -10.28 6.98 34.73
CA ASP A 420 -11.25 7.48 35.73
C ASP A 420 -11.63 8.95 35.51
N SER A 421 -11.22 9.52 34.37
CA SER A 421 -11.45 10.91 33.96
C SER A 421 -11.50 10.99 32.44
N GLU A 422 -12.32 11.90 31.90
CA GLU A 422 -12.45 12.17 30.45
C GLU A 422 -11.17 12.78 29.83
N GLU A 423 -10.29 13.28 30.69
CA GLU A 423 -8.97 13.84 30.31
C GLU A 423 -7.89 12.77 30.11
N LYS A 424 -8.16 11.50 30.46
CA LYS A 424 -7.21 10.40 30.24
C LYS A 424 -7.61 9.67 28.97
N VAL A 425 -6.78 9.72 27.94
CA VAL A 425 -7.06 9.09 26.64
C VAL A 425 -6.06 7.97 26.36
N GLN A 426 -6.54 6.75 26.14
CA GLN A 426 -5.66 5.61 25.89
C GLN A 426 -5.21 5.60 24.43
N ILE A 427 -3.91 5.85 24.22
CA ILE A 427 -3.25 5.82 22.91
C ILE A 427 -2.14 4.77 22.90
N TYR A 428 -2.20 3.88 21.91
CA TYR A 428 -1.22 2.87 21.55
C TYR A 428 -0.36 3.38 20.38
N GLU A 429 0.92 3.65 20.64
CA GLU A 429 1.82 4.34 19.71
C GLU A 429 3.29 4.04 20.00
N LEU A 430 4.14 4.34 19.01
CA LEU A 430 5.59 4.46 19.16
C LEU A 430 5.95 5.95 19.17
N VAL A 431 6.60 6.41 20.22
CA VAL A 431 7.10 7.79 20.35
C VAL A 431 8.62 7.75 20.27
N MET A 432 9.18 8.49 19.31
CA MET A 432 10.63 8.54 19.07
C MET A 432 11.24 9.78 19.73
N ALA A 433 12.48 9.64 20.18
CA ALA A 433 13.32 10.76 20.59
C ALA A 433 14.54 10.91 19.67
N ASP A 434 15.01 12.16 19.57
CA ASP A 434 16.33 12.47 19.03
C ASP A 434 17.46 12.20 20.05
N GLU A 435 18.72 12.36 19.61
CA GLU A 435 19.92 12.17 20.45
C GLU A 435 19.97 13.05 21.72
N SER A 436 19.16 14.12 21.78
CA SER A 436 19.05 15.00 22.95
C SER A 436 18.00 14.53 23.96
N GLY A 437 17.17 13.56 23.57
CA GLY A 437 16.03 13.05 24.33
C GLY A 437 14.75 13.86 24.16
N ALA A 438 14.68 14.74 23.17
CA ALA A 438 13.46 15.43 22.81
C ALA A 438 12.63 14.59 21.85
N GLU A 439 11.30 14.63 21.96
CA GLU A 439 10.40 13.99 21.01
C GLU A 439 10.67 14.48 19.59
N THR A 440 10.71 13.56 18.63
CA THR A 440 10.88 13.89 17.21
C THR A 440 9.95 13.08 16.32
N THR A 441 9.49 13.73 15.25
CA THR A 441 8.82 13.07 14.13
C THR A 441 9.74 12.97 12.90
N VAL A 442 10.96 13.52 12.97
CA VAL A 442 11.98 13.40 11.91
C VAL A 442 12.60 12.02 11.99
N LEU A 443 12.38 11.18 10.98
CA LEU A 443 12.75 9.76 11.05
C LEU A 443 14.27 9.59 11.13
N SER A 444 14.99 10.33 10.29
CA SER A 444 16.45 10.28 10.26
C SER A 444 17.10 10.76 11.55
N GLN A 445 16.39 11.53 12.40
CA GLN A 445 16.90 12.00 13.68
C GLN A 445 16.50 11.10 14.85
N ALA A 446 15.66 10.08 14.63
CA ALA A 446 15.28 9.16 15.69
C ALA A 446 16.52 8.36 16.17
N ASP A 447 16.72 8.32 17.48
CA ASP A 447 17.84 7.67 18.15
C ASP A 447 17.36 6.56 19.11
N PHE A 448 16.24 6.78 19.81
CA PHE A 448 15.61 5.77 20.66
C PHE A 448 14.11 6.02 20.86
N ALA A 449 13.41 5.02 21.38
CA ALA A 449 11.99 5.15 21.72
C ALA A 449 11.81 5.73 23.13
N LEU A 450 10.98 6.77 23.26
CA LEU A 450 10.48 7.28 24.55
C LEU A 450 9.38 6.38 25.12
N LYS A 451 8.58 5.80 24.22
CA LYS A 451 7.43 4.95 24.52
C LYS A 451 7.19 4.01 23.35
N ASP A 452 6.99 2.73 23.64
CA ASP A 452 6.35 1.79 22.71
C ASP A 452 5.37 0.95 23.53
N ASN A 453 4.09 1.33 23.51
CA ASN A 453 3.04 0.59 24.20
C ASN A 453 2.10 -0.09 23.21
N ARG A 454 2.47 -0.18 21.92
CA ARG A 454 1.65 -0.81 20.87
C ARG A 454 1.26 -2.23 21.27
N LEU A 455 0.08 -2.67 20.86
CA LEU A 455 -0.50 -3.94 21.29
C LEU A 455 0.30 -5.10 20.72
N ALA A 456 1.00 -5.86 21.56
CA ALA A 456 1.83 -6.97 21.13
C ALA A 456 1.00 -8.14 20.56
N PRO A 457 1.53 -8.92 19.59
CA PRO A 457 0.84 -10.08 19.06
C PRO A 457 0.82 -11.23 20.08
N PHE A 458 -0.04 -12.22 19.87
CA PHE A 458 -0.07 -13.42 20.71
C PHE A 458 1.30 -14.13 20.71
N GLY A 459 1.77 -14.53 21.91
CA GLY A 459 3.06 -15.19 22.10
C GLY A 459 4.27 -14.27 22.24
N PHE A 460 4.13 -12.96 22.00
CA PHE A 460 5.23 -12.00 22.06
C PHE A 460 5.85 -11.90 23.45
N THR A 461 7.19 -11.88 23.50
CA THR A 461 7.96 -11.83 24.76
C THR A 461 9.19 -10.95 24.65
N THR A 462 9.55 -10.31 25.77
CA THR A 462 10.75 -9.47 25.90
C THR A 462 12.05 -10.27 25.96
N GLU A 463 11.96 -11.59 26.12
CA GLU A 463 13.12 -12.49 26.19
C GLU A 463 13.45 -13.15 24.84
N HIS A 464 12.66 -12.86 23.80
CA HIS A 464 12.91 -13.39 22.45
C HIS A 464 14.12 -12.70 21.82
N PHE A 465 14.88 -13.42 20.99
CA PHE A 465 16.06 -12.84 20.32
C PHE A 465 15.69 -11.70 19.34
N ALA A 466 14.44 -11.67 18.89
CA ALA A 466 13.90 -10.64 18.00
C ALA A 466 13.12 -9.54 18.75
N TYR A 467 13.19 -9.49 20.08
CA TYR A 467 12.52 -8.44 20.85
C TYR A 467 13.16 -7.07 20.59
N ASP A 468 12.36 -6.13 20.07
CA ASP A 468 12.75 -4.77 19.67
C ASP A 468 14.06 -4.74 18.86
N THR A 469 14.28 -5.85 18.13
CA THR A 469 15.43 -6.29 17.32
C THR A 469 16.82 -5.73 17.56
N THR A 470 17.21 -5.82 18.83
CA THR A 470 18.56 -5.79 19.44
C THR A 470 19.50 -4.64 19.10
#